data_AF-V8N657-F1
#
_entry.id   AF-V8N657-F1
#
_cell.length_a   1.000
_cell.length_b   1.000
_cell.length_c   1.000
_cell.angle_alpha   90.00
_cell.angle_beta   90.00
_cell.angle_gamma   90.00
#
_symmetry.space_group_name_H-M   'P 1'
#
loop_
_entity.id
_entity.type
_entity.pdbx_description
1 polymer ?
#
loop_
_entity_poly.entity_id
_entity_poly.type
_entity_poly.pdbx_seq_one_letter_code
_entity_poly.pdbx_strand_id
1 'polypeptide(L)'
;MRDDDIGRGGQFVSSIGGSFQIVINLKKNGILRPAKENRDHWSLAIGASRIDLSANQDEEADQETFQMEVNKETKKCTFRTSANGKYVTAKKNGQLAATVETASETEQFLMKLINRPIIVFRGEHGFIGCRKMTGTLDCNRSSYDIFQLEFNDGAYNIKDSTGKYWMVGNEASITSSSDSPVDFFFEFCDFNKVAIKVNNKYLKGDHAGVLKASADAIEPSTLWEY
;
A
#
# COMPACT_ATOMS: atom_id res chain seq x y z
N MET A 1 -36.41 32.50 6.37
CA MET A 1 -36.74 32.06 7.75
C MET A 1 -36.04 30.73 7.96
N ARG A 2 -35.06 30.74 8.88
CA ARG A 2 -34.61 29.62 9.75
C ARG A 2 -34.11 28.36 9.02
N ASP A 3 -32.80 28.11 8.95
CA ASP A 3 -31.85 27.81 10.02
C ASP A 3 -32.30 26.76 11.05
N ASP A 4 -31.37 25.83 11.21
CA ASP A 4 -31.08 24.92 12.33
C ASP A 4 -31.60 23.47 12.26
N ASP A 5 -30.85 22.43 12.63
CA ASP A 5 -29.41 22.18 12.88
C ASP A 5 -29.35 20.70 13.39
N ILE A 6 -28.16 20.09 13.37
CA ILE A 6 -27.67 18.94 14.17
C ILE A 6 -28.28 17.54 13.87
N GLY A 7 -27.53 16.48 13.56
CA GLY A 7 -26.11 16.15 13.76
C GLY A 7 -25.99 14.68 14.21
N ARG A 8 -24.99 13.96 13.69
CA ARG A 8 -24.32 12.74 14.19
C ARG A 8 -23.41 12.24 13.05
N GLY A 9 -22.09 12.28 13.08
CA GLY A 9 -21.15 12.26 14.20
C GLY A 9 -20.21 11.07 13.98
N GLY A 10 -18.93 11.34 13.74
CA GLY A 10 -17.86 10.36 13.52
C GLY A 10 -16.59 11.04 13.02
N GLN A 11 -16.09 12.07 13.71
CA GLN A 11 -15.17 12.05 14.87
C GLN A 11 -13.72 11.62 14.56
N PHE A 12 -12.87 12.65 14.65
CA PHE A 12 -11.47 12.74 15.10
C PHE A 12 -10.38 11.92 14.41
N VAL A 13 -9.34 12.64 14.00
CA VAL A 13 -7.96 12.24 14.33
C VAL A 13 -7.33 13.39 15.11
N SER A 14 -7.31 13.22 16.43
CA SER A 14 -6.48 14.01 17.33
C SER A 14 -5.01 13.67 17.07
N SER A 15 -4.15 14.69 17.09
CA SER A 15 -2.72 14.47 17.28
C SER A 15 -2.50 13.97 18.71
N ILE A 16 -2.18 12.69 18.85
CA ILE A 16 -1.40 12.21 19.99
C ILE A 16 -0.26 11.41 19.36
N GLY A 17 0.93 12.02 19.31
CA GLY A 17 2.16 11.30 18.92
C GLY A 17 2.65 11.47 17.48
N GLY A 18 2.51 12.64 16.86
CA GLY A 18 3.39 13.04 15.74
C GLY A 18 3.32 12.22 14.44
N SER A 19 2.24 11.48 14.20
CA SER A 19 2.04 10.73 12.95
C SER A 19 1.07 11.45 12.01
N PHE A 20 1.49 11.66 10.76
CA PHE A 20 0.66 12.16 9.67
C PHE A 20 0.08 10.98 8.88
N GLN A 21 -1.21 11.03 8.56
CA GLN A 21 -1.85 10.05 7.68
C GLN A 21 -2.01 10.67 6.28
N ILE A 22 -1.29 10.13 5.30
CA ILE A 22 -1.58 10.43 3.90
C ILE A 22 -2.66 9.46 3.45
N VAL A 23 -3.87 9.98 3.25
CA VAL A 23 -4.99 9.25 2.68
C VAL A 23 -4.87 9.29 1.16
N ILE A 24 -4.22 8.28 0.58
CA ILE A 24 -4.24 8.11 -0.89
C ILE A 24 -5.58 7.48 -1.26
N ASN A 25 -6.53 8.31 -1.70
CA ASN A 25 -7.80 7.84 -2.22
C ASN A 25 -7.60 7.33 -3.65
N LEU A 26 -7.26 6.04 -3.80
CA LEU A 26 -7.24 5.33 -5.08
C LEU A 26 -8.68 5.10 -5.58
N LYS A 27 -9.51 6.15 -5.69
CA LYS A 27 -10.80 6.09 -6.38
C LYS A 27 -10.57 6.44 -7.85
N LYS A 28 -11.04 5.52 -8.72
CA LYS A 28 -11.28 5.54 -10.19
C LYS A 28 -10.46 6.42 -11.15
N ASN A 29 -9.98 7.59 -10.74
CA ASN A 29 -9.26 8.56 -11.59
C ASN A 29 -7.86 8.92 -11.05
N GLY A 30 -7.39 8.30 -9.96
CA GLY A 30 -5.99 8.41 -9.52
C GLY A 30 -5.06 7.63 -10.46
N ILE A 31 -4.65 8.24 -11.57
CA ILE A 31 -3.77 7.60 -12.55
C ILE A 31 -2.34 7.71 -12.02
N LEU A 32 -1.75 6.57 -11.63
CA LEU A 32 -0.30 6.50 -11.60
C LEU A 32 0.20 6.38 -13.05
N ARG A 33 1.00 7.33 -13.55
CA ARG A 33 1.61 7.19 -14.88
C ARG A 33 3.07 6.73 -14.73
N PRO A 34 3.58 5.81 -15.55
CA PRO A 34 5.01 5.59 -15.63
C PRO A 34 5.68 6.93 -16.00
N ALA A 35 6.70 7.34 -15.26
CA ALA A 35 7.52 8.48 -15.67
C ALA A 35 8.06 8.15 -17.07
N LYS A 36 7.72 8.96 -18.07
CA LYS A 36 8.27 8.79 -19.42
C LYS A 36 9.79 8.76 -19.28
N GLU A 37 10.37 7.62 -19.67
CA GLU A 37 11.81 7.31 -19.84
C GLU A 37 12.57 6.52 -18.76
N ASN A 38 11.98 6.01 -17.67
CA ASN A 38 12.71 5.00 -16.86
C ASN A 38 11.82 4.05 -16.07
N ARG A 39 12.11 2.74 -16.13
CA ARG A 39 11.31 1.64 -15.54
C ARG A 39 11.36 1.55 -14.01
N ASP A 40 12.00 2.51 -13.34
CA ASP A 40 12.22 2.52 -11.88
C ASP A 40 11.41 3.61 -11.13
N HIS A 41 10.52 4.33 -11.81
CA HIS A 41 9.82 5.48 -11.24
C HIS A 41 8.32 5.53 -11.56
N TRP A 42 7.51 5.69 -10.51
CA TRP A 42 6.04 5.76 -10.58
C TRP A 42 5.56 7.16 -10.20
N SER A 43 4.71 7.78 -11.05
CA SER A 43 4.03 9.02 -10.71
C SER A 43 2.68 8.75 -10.04
N LEU A 44 2.27 9.51 -9.03
CA LEU A 44 0.97 9.52 -8.36
C LEU A 44 0.23 10.84 -8.57
N ALA A 45 -0.85 10.85 -9.35
CA ALA A 45 -1.76 12.00 -9.41
C ALA A 45 -2.52 12.17 -8.08
N ILE A 46 -2.28 13.27 -7.37
CA ILE A 46 -3.09 13.71 -6.22
C ILE A 46 -3.69 15.05 -6.60
N GLY A 47 -5.02 15.13 -6.74
CA GLY A 47 -5.70 16.40 -6.97
C GLY A 47 -5.35 17.40 -5.87
N ALA A 48 -4.67 18.50 -6.23
CA ALA A 48 -4.40 19.61 -5.33
C ALA A 48 -4.23 20.87 -6.17
N SER A 49 -5.22 21.77 -6.13
CA SER A 49 -4.93 23.17 -6.48
C SER A 49 -4.47 23.87 -5.21
N ARG A 50 -3.22 24.35 -5.24
CA ARG A 50 -2.53 25.12 -4.17
C ARG A 50 -2.50 24.43 -2.80
N ILE A 51 -1.77 23.31 -2.71
CA ILE A 51 -1.24 22.70 -1.47
C ILE A 51 -1.98 23.09 -0.17
N ASP A 52 -3.27 22.79 -0.14
CA ASP A 52 -3.98 22.35 1.04
C ASP A 52 -4.32 20.90 0.73
N LEU A 53 -3.60 19.95 1.31
CA LEU A 53 -3.99 18.53 1.29
C LEU A 53 -5.20 18.33 2.22
N SER A 54 -6.29 19.04 1.92
CA SER A 54 -7.56 18.92 2.61
C SER A 54 -8.32 17.72 2.04
N ALA A 55 -8.62 16.77 2.91
CA ALA A 55 -9.39 15.58 2.61
C ALA A 55 -10.89 15.92 2.49
N ASN A 56 -11.29 16.53 1.37
CA ASN A 56 -12.66 16.49 0.82
C ASN A 56 -12.78 17.55 -0.27
N GLN A 57 -12.86 17.16 -1.54
CA GLN A 57 -13.50 18.02 -2.55
C GLN A 57 -14.32 17.14 -3.51
N ASP A 58 -15.59 17.53 -3.68
CA ASP A 58 -16.60 16.90 -4.54
C ASP A 58 -16.58 17.43 -5.99
N GLU A 59 -15.57 18.23 -6.38
CA GLU A 59 -15.44 18.79 -7.73
C GLU A 59 -14.06 18.48 -8.36
N GLU A 60 -14.08 18.13 -9.65
CA GLU A 60 -12.95 17.66 -10.44
C GLU A 60 -12.08 18.86 -10.90
N ALA A 61 -11.09 19.23 -10.09
CA ALA A 61 -10.11 20.30 -10.36
C ALA A 61 -8.78 19.77 -10.96
N ASP A 62 -7.94 20.70 -11.47
CA ASP A 62 -6.61 20.43 -12.05
C ASP A 62 -5.77 19.51 -11.14
N GLN A 63 -5.44 18.32 -11.66
CA GLN A 63 -4.73 17.29 -10.91
C GLN A 63 -3.22 17.59 -10.87
N GLU A 64 -2.61 17.66 -9.69
CA GLU A 64 -1.16 17.73 -9.54
C GLU A 64 -0.59 16.31 -9.46
N THR A 65 0.42 16.01 -10.29
CA THR A 65 1.08 14.69 -10.24
C THR A 65 2.30 14.75 -9.33
N PHE A 66 2.48 13.71 -8.54
CA PHE A 66 3.62 13.44 -7.69
C PHE A 66 4.39 12.26 -8.26
N GLN A 67 5.60 12.01 -7.80
CA GLN A 67 6.42 10.85 -8.07
C GLN A 67 6.76 10.25 -6.72
N MET A 68 6.40 8.98 -6.54
CA MET A 68 6.66 8.28 -5.30
C MET A 68 7.98 7.51 -5.43
N GLU A 69 8.87 7.70 -4.47
CA GLU A 69 10.12 6.96 -4.38
C GLU A 69 10.14 6.19 -3.06
N VAL A 70 10.35 4.87 -3.12
CA VAL A 70 10.38 4.02 -1.93
C VAL A 70 11.83 3.80 -1.50
N ASN A 71 12.15 4.16 -0.25
CA ASN A 71 13.42 3.83 0.36
C ASN A 71 13.41 2.34 0.79
N LYS A 72 14.27 1.54 0.17
CA LYS A 72 14.32 0.08 0.37
C LYS A 72 14.80 -0.32 1.77
N GLU A 73 15.57 0.53 2.44
CA GLU A 73 16.11 0.28 3.79
C GLU A 73 15.08 0.65 4.85
N THR A 74 14.53 1.87 4.79
CA THR A 74 13.60 2.38 5.80
C THR A 74 12.15 1.96 5.57
N LYS A 75 11.83 1.43 4.39
CA LYS A 75 10.45 1.07 3.95
C LYS A 75 9.49 2.25 3.89
N LYS A 76 10.01 3.47 3.92
CA LYS A 76 9.22 4.71 3.80
C LYS A 76 9.27 5.26 2.38
N CYS A 77 8.35 6.16 2.06
CA CYS A 77 8.17 6.74 0.74
C CYS A 77 8.46 8.25 0.79
N THR A 78 9.07 8.80 -0.24
CA THR A 78 9.09 10.25 -0.49
C THR A 78 8.16 10.56 -1.67
N PHE A 79 7.64 11.78 -1.72
CA PHE A 79 6.77 12.24 -2.81
C PHE A 79 7.35 13.50 -3.41
N ARG A 80 7.55 13.51 -4.73
CA ARG A 80 8.11 14.64 -5.48
C ARG A 80 7.10 15.17 -6.47
N THR A 81 6.77 16.46 -6.48
CA THR A 81 5.81 16.97 -7.48
C THR A 81 6.43 16.92 -8.88
N SER A 82 5.61 16.65 -9.89
CA SER A 82 6.00 16.80 -11.29
C SER A 82 5.97 18.27 -11.73
N ALA A 83 5.21 19.13 -11.05
CA ALA A 83 5.04 20.53 -11.43
C ALA A 83 6.27 21.39 -11.09
N ASN A 84 6.85 21.21 -9.90
CA ASN A 84 8.01 21.98 -9.45
C ASN A 84 9.25 21.14 -9.14
N GLY A 85 9.14 19.81 -9.21
CA GLY A 85 10.27 18.90 -8.96
C GLY A 85 10.73 18.86 -7.51
N LYS A 86 9.94 19.39 -6.56
CA LYS A 86 10.28 19.43 -5.13
C LYS A 86 9.56 18.32 -4.36
N TYR A 87 10.22 17.84 -3.33
CA TYR A 87 9.72 16.86 -2.38
C TYR A 87 8.75 17.49 -1.38
N VAL A 88 7.73 16.70 -1.05
CA VAL A 88 6.75 16.96 0.00
C VAL A 88 7.42 16.78 1.35
N THR A 89 7.24 17.76 2.23
CA THR A 89 7.69 17.72 3.62
C THR A 89 6.54 18.08 4.55
N ALA A 90 6.56 17.53 5.77
CA ALA A 90 5.65 17.91 6.83
C ALA A 90 6.25 19.06 7.65
N LYS A 91 5.65 20.24 7.57
CA LYS A 91 6.02 21.39 8.38
C LYS A 91 5.67 21.15 9.85
N LYS A 92 6.35 21.86 10.75
CA LYS A 92 6.12 21.78 12.22
C LYS A 92 4.67 22.07 12.64
N ASN A 93 3.93 22.85 11.85
CA ASN A 93 2.53 23.16 12.08
C ASN A 93 1.56 22.09 11.52
N GLY A 94 2.09 20.99 10.99
CA GLY A 94 1.33 19.87 10.44
C GLY A 94 0.87 20.04 8.99
N GLN A 95 1.20 21.15 8.33
CA GLN A 95 0.93 21.31 6.90
C GLN A 95 1.95 20.55 6.07
N LEU A 96 1.48 19.93 4.99
CA LEU A 96 2.35 19.35 3.97
C LEU A 96 2.69 20.40 2.92
N ALA A 97 3.92 20.45 2.44
CA ALA A 97 4.32 21.34 1.35
C ALA A 97 5.42 20.76 0.47
N ALA A 98 5.31 20.99 -0.84
CA ALA A 98 6.33 20.60 -1.82
C ALA A 98 7.38 21.71 -2.00
N THR A 99 8.28 21.83 -1.02
CA THR A 99 9.28 22.92 -0.98
C THR A 99 10.72 22.43 -0.93
N VAL A 100 10.97 21.13 -0.77
CA VAL A 100 12.29 20.57 -0.54
C VAL A 100 12.93 20.11 -1.84
N GLU A 101 14.15 20.53 -2.15
CA GLU A 101 14.84 20.12 -3.39
C GLU A 101 15.42 18.71 -3.32
N THR A 102 15.94 18.33 -2.14
CA THR A 102 16.55 17.02 -1.89
C THR A 102 15.95 16.40 -0.64
N ALA A 103 15.28 15.26 -0.78
CA ALA A 103 14.65 14.57 0.35
C ALA A 103 15.68 14.04 1.36
N SER A 104 15.30 14.11 2.64
CA SER A 104 15.99 13.48 3.76
C SER A 104 15.02 12.59 4.56
N GLU A 105 15.42 12.13 5.75
CA GLU A 105 14.54 11.36 6.64
C GLU A 105 13.26 12.12 7.03
N THR A 106 13.27 13.45 7.02
CA THR A 106 12.07 14.27 7.37
C THR A 106 11.02 14.29 6.27
N GLU A 107 11.39 13.94 5.04
CA GLU A 107 10.49 13.84 3.88
C GLU A 107 10.00 12.40 3.65
N GLN A 108 10.38 11.47 4.53
CA GLN A 108 9.97 10.08 4.44
C GLN A 108 8.65 9.84 5.19
N PHE A 109 7.66 9.34 4.45
CA PHE A 109 6.32 9.03 4.93
C PHE A 109 6.12 7.52 5.02
N LEU A 110 5.36 7.07 6.01
CA LEU A 110 4.89 5.70 6.07
C LEU A 110 3.60 5.58 5.26
N MET A 111 3.56 4.62 4.33
CA MET A 111 2.33 4.32 3.60
C MET A 111 1.55 3.20 4.27
N LYS A 112 0.26 3.49 4.47
CA LYS A 112 -0.71 2.54 5.02
C LYS A 112 -1.88 2.40 4.07
N LEU A 113 -2.21 1.18 3.69
CA LEU A 113 -3.51 0.85 3.12
C LEU A 113 -4.58 1.11 4.18
N ILE A 114 -5.31 2.20 4.01
CA ILE A 114 -6.53 2.46 4.77
C ILE A 114 -7.73 1.90 3.99
N ASN A 115 -8.82 1.56 4.68
CA ASN A 115 -10.06 1.06 4.04
C ASN A 115 -9.91 -0.25 3.22
N ARG A 116 -8.97 -1.12 3.62
CA ARG A 116 -8.88 -2.52 3.16
C ARG A 116 -8.77 -3.48 4.34
N PRO A 117 -9.79 -3.56 5.24
CA PRO A 117 -9.80 -4.55 6.31
C PRO A 117 -9.87 -5.98 5.76
N ILE A 118 -10.35 -6.12 4.52
CA ILE A 118 -10.33 -7.34 3.72
C ILE A 118 -9.61 -7.08 2.40
N ILE A 119 -8.92 -8.09 1.90
CA ILE A 119 -8.08 -8.03 0.71
C ILE A 119 -8.17 -9.34 -0.08
N VAL A 120 -8.07 -9.22 -1.40
CA VAL A 120 -7.96 -10.34 -2.34
C VAL A 120 -6.71 -10.10 -3.16
N PHE A 121 -5.92 -11.14 -3.42
CA PHE A 121 -4.72 -11.02 -4.23
C PHE A 121 -4.86 -11.79 -5.53
N ARG A 122 -4.50 -11.15 -6.65
CA ARG A 122 -4.42 -11.79 -7.96
C ARG A 122 -3.05 -11.59 -8.58
N GLY A 123 -2.36 -12.68 -8.87
CA GLY A 123 -1.08 -12.68 -9.59
C GLY A 123 -1.26 -13.02 -11.06
N GLU A 124 -0.14 -13.21 -11.74
CA GLU A 124 -0.07 -13.54 -13.18
C GLU A 124 -0.87 -14.80 -13.56
N HIS A 125 -0.91 -15.79 -12.69
CA HIS A 125 -1.50 -17.11 -12.97
C HIS A 125 -2.88 -17.34 -12.31
N GLY A 126 -3.40 -16.38 -11.56
CA GLY A 126 -4.69 -16.52 -10.88
C GLY A 126 -4.73 -15.87 -9.51
N PHE A 127 -5.75 -16.22 -8.73
CA PHE A 127 -5.94 -15.72 -7.38
C PHE A 127 -5.11 -16.50 -6.37
N ILE A 128 -4.75 -15.82 -5.28
CA ILE A 128 -4.27 -16.48 -4.08
C ILE A 128 -5.47 -17.10 -3.35
N GLY A 129 -5.37 -18.39 -3.03
CA GLY A 129 -6.36 -19.11 -2.23
C GLY A 129 -5.71 -20.20 -1.37
N CYS A 130 -6.38 -20.52 -0.27
CA CYS A 130 -5.91 -21.44 0.76
C CYS A 130 -6.46 -22.86 0.54
N ARG A 131 -5.60 -23.86 0.68
CA ARG A 131 -6.01 -25.26 0.79
C ARG A 131 -6.53 -25.53 2.20
N LYS A 132 -7.84 -25.78 2.33
CA LYS A 132 -8.52 -25.99 3.63
C LYS A 132 -7.85 -26.99 4.58
N MET A 133 -7.24 -28.06 4.06
CA MET A 133 -6.64 -29.11 4.89
C MET A 133 -5.23 -28.79 5.37
N THR A 134 -4.44 -28.08 4.57
CA THR A 134 -2.99 -27.90 4.82
C THR A 134 -2.62 -26.46 5.13
N GLY A 135 -3.52 -25.50 4.92
CA GLY A 135 -3.21 -24.08 5.00
C GLY A 135 -2.35 -23.58 3.85
N THR A 136 -1.89 -24.44 2.92
CA THR A 136 -1.01 -24.05 1.82
C THR A 136 -1.70 -23.04 0.91
N LEU A 137 -0.99 -21.98 0.56
CA LEU A 137 -1.51 -20.98 -0.38
C LEU A 137 -1.07 -21.30 -1.80
N ASP A 138 -2.05 -21.42 -2.69
CA ASP A 138 -1.84 -21.50 -4.13
C ASP A 138 -2.12 -20.14 -4.76
N CYS A 139 -1.38 -19.76 -5.79
CA CYS A 139 -1.52 -18.49 -6.51
C CYS A 139 -1.91 -18.67 -7.99
N ASN A 140 -2.46 -19.82 -8.35
CA ASN A 140 -2.95 -20.16 -9.69
C ASN A 140 -4.44 -20.52 -9.70
N ARG A 141 -5.21 -20.04 -8.69
CA ARG A 141 -6.61 -20.43 -8.54
C ARG A 141 -7.53 -19.59 -9.43
N SER A 142 -8.59 -20.22 -9.94
CA SER A 142 -9.66 -19.53 -10.68
C SER A 142 -10.64 -18.79 -9.78
N SER A 143 -10.70 -19.15 -8.49
CA SER A 143 -11.52 -18.50 -7.46
C SER A 143 -10.63 -17.91 -6.37
N TYR A 144 -11.04 -16.79 -5.81
CA TYR A 144 -10.32 -16.10 -4.73
C TYR A 144 -10.80 -16.55 -3.36
N ASP A 145 -9.89 -16.50 -2.39
CA ASP A 145 -10.26 -16.38 -0.98
C ASP A 145 -10.12 -14.93 -0.52
N ILE A 146 -10.89 -14.58 0.51
CA ILE A 146 -10.84 -13.27 1.15
C ILE A 146 -9.95 -13.38 2.40
N PHE A 147 -8.96 -12.51 2.48
CA PHE A 147 -8.08 -12.39 3.64
C PHE A 147 -8.38 -11.12 4.42
N GLN A 148 -8.12 -11.13 5.71
CA GLN A 148 -8.15 -9.93 6.55
C GLN A 148 -6.74 -9.37 6.67
N LEU A 149 -6.64 -8.04 6.66
CA LEU A 149 -5.37 -7.32 6.69
C LEU A 149 -5.29 -6.47 7.96
N GLU A 150 -4.26 -6.73 8.77
CA GLU A 150 -3.97 -5.98 9.99
C GLU A 150 -2.67 -5.20 9.81
N PHE A 151 -2.66 -3.92 10.17
CA PHE A 151 -1.48 -3.08 10.05
C PHE A 151 -0.77 -2.98 11.40
N ASN A 152 0.53 -3.27 11.40
CA ASN A 152 1.38 -3.25 12.58
C ASN A 152 2.69 -2.51 12.26
N ASP A 153 2.77 -1.24 12.65
CA ASP A 153 3.97 -0.39 12.54
C ASP A 153 4.76 -0.51 11.21
N GLY A 154 4.06 -0.40 10.08
CA GLY A 154 4.67 -0.46 8.74
C GLY A 154 4.72 -1.86 8.13
N ALA A 155 4.47 -2.90 8.93
CA ALA A 155 4.20 -4.25 8.46
C ALA A 155 2.70 -4.53 8.36
N TYR A 156 2.38 -5.62 7.65
CA TYR A 156 1.04 -6.15 7.49
C TYR A 156 1.02 -7.60 7.95
N ASN A 157 0.02 -7.94 8.77
CA ASN A 157 -0.30 -9.31 9.11
C ASN A 157 -1.54 -9.72 8.32
N ILE A 158 -1.47 -10.85 7.63
CA ILE A 158 -2.52 -11.34 6.74
C ILE A 158 -3.11 -12.59 7.37
N LYS A 159 -4.43 -12.65 7.55
CA LYS A 159 -5.11 -13.84 8.13
C LYS A 159 -6.28 -14.29 7.28
N ASP A 160 -6.53 -15.59 7.26
CA ASP A 160 -7.70 -16.14 6.57
C ASP A 160 -9.00 -15.98 7.39
N SER A 161 -10.11 -16.46 6.83
CA SER A 161 -11.42 -16.44 7.49
C SER A 161 -11.52 -17.26 8.77
N THR A 162 -10.58 -18.19 9.02
CA THR A 162 -10.51 -18.99 10.25
C THR A 162 -9.70 -18.29 11.35
N GLY A 163 -9.05 -17.17 11.01
CA GLY A 163 -8.19 -16.41 11.92
C GLY A 163 -6.74 -16.87 11.94
N LYS A 164 -6.35 -17.84 11.11
CA LYS A 164 -4.95 -18.26 10.98
C LYS A 164 -4.16 -17.24 10.16
N TYR A 165 -3.01 -16.85 10.68
CA TYR A 165 -2.10 -15.94 10.02
C TYR A 165 -1.26 -16.65 8.96
N TRP A 166 -0.97 -15.92 7.89
CA TRP A 166 0.05 -16.28 6.93
C TRP A 166 1.40 -16.37 7.64
N MET A 167 2.19 -17.37 7.27
CA MET A 167 3.54 -17.57 7.77
C MET A 167 4.43 -18.19 6.69
N VAL A 168 5.74 -18.09 6.88
CA VAL A 168 6.71 -18.84 6.09
C VAL A 168 6.88 -20.23 6.70
N GLY A 169 6.41 -21.25 5.99
CA GLY A 169 6.54 -22.66 6.34
C GLY A 169 7.76 -23.32 5.71
N ASN A 170 7.68 -24.64 5.55
CA ASN A 170 8.75 -25.46 4.98
C ASN A 170 9.07 -25.04 3.54
N GLU A 171 10.35 -25.12 3.17
CA GLU A 171 10.85 -24.78 1.82
C GLU A 171 10.39 -23.40 1.32
N ALA A 172 10.31 -22.44 2.24
CA ALA A 172 9.85 -21.07 2.00
C ALA A 172 8.41 -20.97 1.44
N SER A 173 7.59 -22.01 1.57
CA SER A 173 6.16 -21.95 1.23
C SER A 173 5.42 -21.00 2.16
N ILE A 174 4.41 -20.31 1.64
CA ILE A 174 3.52 -19.50 2.45
C ILE A 174 2.28 -20.32 2.79
N THR A 175 1.97 -20.39 4.08
CA THR A 175 0.82 -21.12 4.60
C THR A 175 0.01 -20.23 5.53
N SER A 176 -1.31 -20.38 5.52
CA SER A 176 -2.24 -19.79 6.47
C SER A 176 -2.47 -20.77 7.62
N SER A 177 -1.57 -20.77 8.59
CA SER A 177 -1.54 -21.79 9.65
C SER A 177 -1.02 -21.29 11.00
N SER A 178 -0.51 -20.06 11.07
CA SER A 178 0.04 -19.52 12.32
C SER A 178 -1.06 -19.01 13.25
N ASP A 179 -0.87 -19.21 14.56
CA ASP A 179 -1.69 -18.61 15.61
C ASP A 179 -1.20 -17.21 16.03
N SER A 180 0.00 -16.84 15.61
CA SER A 180 0.62 -15.54 15.90
C SER A 180 0.81 -14.72 14.62
N PRO A 181 0.72 -13.38 14.69
CA PRO A 181 0.95 -12.52 13.54
C PRO A 181 2.40 -12.67 13.02
N VAL A 182 2.54 -12.63 11.70
CA VAL A 182 3.83 -12.62 11.00
C VAL A 182 3.87 -11.40 10.10
N ASP A 183 4.98 -10.67 10.14
CA ASP A 183 5.13 -9.41 9.43
C ASP A 183 5.47 -9.63 7.96
N PHE A 184 4.62 -9.10 7.08
CA PHE A 184 4.86 -8.94 5.66
C PHE A 184 4.97 -7.45 5.32
N PHE A 185 5.86 -7.12 4.39
CA PHE A 185 6.09 -5.74 3.96
C PHE A 185 5.54 -5.54 2.56
N PHE A 186 4.75 -4.49 2.38
CA PHE A 186 4.15 -4.15 1.09
C PHE A 186 4.97 -3.06 0.42
N GLU A 187 5.47 -3.37 -0.78
CA GLU A 187 6.10 -2.40 -1.67
C GLU A 187 5.11 -2.10 -2.80
N PHE A 188 4.58 -0.88 -2.82
CA PHE A 188 3.55 -0.46 -3.78
C PHE A 188 4.21 -0.10 -5.11
N CYS A 189 4.21 -1.05 -6.03
CA CYS A 189 4.99 -0.98 -7.25
C CYS A 189 4.19 -0.56 -8.49
N ASP A 190 2.85 -0.58 -8.49
CA ASP A 190 2.05 -0.12 -9.64
C ASP A 190 0.65 0.31 -9.15
N PHE A 191 -0.14 0.91 -10.04
CA PHE A 191 -1.57 1.11 -9.82
C PHE A 191 -2.19 -0.25 -9.52
N ASN A 192 -2.84 -0.37 -8.35
CA ASN A 192 -3.44 -1.60 -7.83
C ASN A 192 -2.52 -2.82 -7.63
N LYS A 193 -1.20 -2.71 -7.82
CA LYS A 193 -0.27 -3.84 -7.60
C LYS A 193 0.71 -3.60 -6.48
N VAL A 194 0.96 -4.66 -5.72
CA VAL A 194 1.90 -4.67 -4.61
C VAL A 194 2.87 -5.83 -4.77
N ALA A 195 4.14 -5.60 -4.47
CA ALA A 195 5.09 -6.67 -4.18
C ALA A 195 5.06 -6.93 -2.68
N ILE A 196 4.90 -8.19 -2.29
CA ILE A 196 4.82 -8.59 -0.89
C ILE A 196 6.16 -9.23 -0.51
N LYS A 197 6.77 -8.77 0.58
CA LYS A 197 8.10 -9.20 1.02
C LYS A 197 8.07 -9.77 2.43
N VAL A 198 8.80 -10.87 2.65
CA VAL A 198 9.04 -11.48 3.96
C VAL A 198 10.42 -12.15 3.94
N ASN A 199 11.16 -12.12 5.06
CA ASN A 199 12.52 -12.70 5.14
C ASN A 199 13.44 -12.27 3.99
N ASN A 200 13.37 -10.99 3.61
CA ASN A 200 14.10 -10.41 2.47
C ASN A 200 13.80 -10.98 1.07
N LYS A 201 12.79 -11.83 0.92
CA LYS A 201 12.36 -12.39 -0.36
C LYS A 201 10.95 -11.90 -0.74
N TYR A 202 10.73 -11.70 -2.03
CA TYR A 202 9.40 -11.41 -2.56
C TYR A 202 8.59 -12.69 -2.76
N LEU A 203 7.28 -12.58 -2.54
CA LEU A 203 6.34 -13.67 -2.76
C LEU A 203 6.16 -13.93 -4.25
N LYS A 204 6.28 -15.19 -4.65
CA LYS A 204 6.15 -15.68 -6.03
C LYS A 204 5.60 -17.10 -6.04
N GLY A 205 4.81 -17.43 -7.06
CA GLY A 205 4.39 -18.82 -7.31
C GLY A 205 5.53 -19.69 -7.83
N ASP A 206 5.64 -20.91 -7.32
CA ASP A 206 6.50 -21.92 -7.95
C ASP A 206 5.86 -22.56 -9.20
N HIS A 207 6.54 -23.53 -9.80
CA HIS A 207 6.06 -24.24 -11.00
C HIS A 207 4.76 -25.02 -10.78
N ALA A 208 4.41 -25.35 -9.54
CA ALA A 208 3.15 -26.00 -9.17
C ALA A 208 2.06 -24.98 -8.78
N GLY A 209 2.40 -23.69 -8.74
CA GLY A 209 1.53 -22.61 -8.30
C GLY A 209 1.46 -22.43 -6.79
N VAL A 210 2.34 -23.07 -6.02
CA VAL A 210 2.43 -22.84 -4.57
C VAL A 210 3.10 -21.51 -4.32
N LEU A 211 2.51 -20.68 -3.45
CA LEU A 211 3.07 -19.39 -3.08
C LEU A 211 4.32 -19.58 -2.20
N LYS A 212 5.45 -18.99 -2.59
CA LYS A 212 6.73 -19.06 -1.87
C LYS A 212 7.38 -17.69 -1.71
N ALA A 213 8.13 -17.50 -0.62
CA ALA A 213 9.05 -16.38 -0.44
C ALA A 213 10.42 -16.72 -1.06
N SER A 214 10.55 -16.54 -2.38
CA SER A 214 11.70 -17.07 -3.14
C SER A 214 12.41 -16.06 -4.03
N ALA A 215 11.77 -14.96 -4.42
CA ALA A 215 12.34 -14.01 -5.38
C ALA A 215 13.22 -12.95 -4.71
N ASP A 216 14.33 -12.59 -5.36
CA ASP A 216 15.28 -11.57 -4.89
C ASP A 216 14.97 -10.15 -5.38
N ALA A 217 14.17 -10.05 -6.43
CA ALA A 217 13.83 -8.78 -7.08
C ALA A 217 12.33 -8.73 -7.39
N ILE A 218 11.85 -7.51 -7.62
CA ILE A 218 10.49 -7.27 -8.10
C ILE A 218 10.46 -7.55 -9.60
N GLU A 219 9.56 -8.43 -10.02
CA GLU A 219 9.31 -8.83 -11.40
C GLU A 219 7.80 -9.10 -11.58
N PRO A 220 7.28 -9.26 -12.83
CA PRO A 220 5.84 -9.44 -13.04
C PRO A 220 5.22 -10.57 -12.20
N SER A 221 5.93 -11.69 -12.04
CA SER A 221 5.46 -12.83 -11.24
C SER A 221 5.48 -12.63 -9.72
N THR A 222 6.00 -11.50 -9.23
CA THR A 222 5.99 -11.11 -7.81
C THR A 222 4.99 -9.99 -7.49
N LEU A 223 4.24 -9.53 -8.49
CA LEU A 223 3.26 -8.45 -8.36
C LEU A 223 1.86 -9.01 -8.17
N TRP A 224 1.14 -8.46 -7.20
CA TRP A 224 -0.19 -8.89 -6.80
C TRP A 224 -1.18 -7.74 -6.91
N GLU A 225 -2.21 -7.90 -7.73
CA GLU A 225 -3.36 -6.98 -7.77
C GLU A 225 -4.16 -7.10 -6.46
N TYR A 226 -4.62 -5.97 -5.90
CA TYR A 226 -5.33 -5.88 -4.62
C TYR A 226 -6.55 -4.92 -4.58
#